data_AF-A0A286E7C0-F1
#
_entry.id   AF-A0A286E7C0-F1
#
_cell.length_a   1.000
_cell.length_b   1.000
_cell.length_c   1.000
_cell.angle_alpha   90.00
_cell.angle_beta   90.00
_cell.angle_gamma   90.00
#
_symmetry.space_group_name_H-M   'P 1'
#
loop_
_entity.id
_entity.type
_entity.pdbx_description
1 polymer ?
#
loop_
_entity_poly.entity_id
_entity_poly.type
_entity_poly.pdbx_seq_one_letter_code
_entity_poly.pdbx_strand_id
1 'polypeptide(L)'
;MILPEHLQSWQPQADLDKLRAFAQENATLLTLLHEAWQRFDAQYTPQATALPQTNKAYAPEVQSIDELSHSPISHEEMIEFLNRFEKEREHNDQPFGKHVHIQDHNWEIIDD
;
A
#
# COMPACT_ATOMS: atom_id res chain seq x y z
N MET A 1 2.48 -26.45 5.75
CA MET A 1 2.32 -27.41 4.62
C MET A 1 1.30 -26.81 3.67
N ILE A 2 1.65 -26.60 2.40
CA ILE A 2 0.76 -25.92 1.45
C ILE A 2 -0.42 -26.85 1.14
N LEU A 3 -1.65 -26.44 1.47
CA LEU A 3 -2.85 -27.22 1.14
C LEU A 3 -3.08 -27.20 -0.39
N PRO A 4 -3.59 -28.29 -0.99
CA PRO A 4 -3.89 -28.36 -2.43
C PRO A 4 -4.81 -27.24 -2.94
N GLU A 5 -5.67 -26.71 -2.05
CA GLU A 5 -6.58 -25.59 -2.31
C GLU A 5 -5.82 -24.29 -2.66
N HIS A 6 -4.64 -24.07 -2.08
CA HIS A 6 -3.78 -22.93 -2.45
C HIS A 6 -3.23 -23.08 -3.86
N LEU A 7 -2.90 -24.31 -4.30
CA LEU A 7 -2.45 -24.56 -5.68
C LEU A 7 -3.59 -24.40 -6.69
N GLN A 8 -4.85 -24.59 -6.27
CA GLN A 8 -6.01 -24.36 -7.11
C GLN A 8 -6.20 -22.87 -7.44
N SER A 9 -5.77 -21.97 -6.55
CA SER A 9 -5.71 -20.53 -6.87
C SER A 9 -4.69 -20.20 -7.97
N TRP A 10 -3.63 -21.01 -8.11
CA TRP A 10 -2.59 -20.82 -9.11
C TRP A 10 -2.93 -21.50 -10.43
N GLN A 11 -3.71 -22.59 -10.39
CA GLN A 11 -4.22 -23.26 -11.57
C GLN A 11 -5.69 -23.68 -11.40
N PRO A 12 -6.65 -22.76 -11.64
CA PRO A 12 -8.07 -23.01 -11.36
C PRO A 12 -8.71 -24.09 -12.25
N GLN A 13 -8.07 -24.44 -13.37
CA GLN A 13 -8.53 -25.46 -14.31
C GLN A 13 -7.93 -26.86 -14.03
N ALA A 14 -7.02 -26.99 -13.07
CA ALA A 14 -6.38 -28.27 -12.78
C ALA A 14 -7.28 -29.17 -11.93
N ASP A 15 -7.30 -30.45 -12.28
CA ASP A 15 -7.98 -31.48 -11.51
C ASP A 15 -7.30 -31.66 -10.14
N LEU A 16 -8.12 -31.81 -9.11
CA LEU A 16 -7.70 -31.79 -7.71
C LEU A 16 -6.78 -32.97 -7.38
N ASP A 17 -6.96 -34.11 -8.05
CA ASP A 17 -6.09 -35.27 -7.92
C ASP A 17 -4.73 -35.08 -8.61
N LYS A 18 -4.67 -34.31 -9.71
CA LYS A 18 -3.39 -33.92 -10.33
C LYS A 18 -2.64 -32.92 -9.47
N LEU A 19 -3.34 -31.99 -8.82
CA LEU A 19 -2.76 -31.05 -7.86
C LEU A 19 -2.21 -31.76 -6.61
N ARG A 20 -2.89 -32.80 -6.12
CA ARG A 20 -2.39 -33.63 -5.02
C ARG A 20 -1.14 -34.41 -5.41
N ALA A 21 -1.13 -35.05 -6.58
CA ALA A 21 0.05 -35.75 -7.07
C ALA A 21 1.25 -34.80 -7.21
N PHE A 22 1.03 -33.63 -7.81
CA PHE A 22 2.05 -32.59 -7.92
C PHE A 22 2.56 -32.11 -6.55
N ALA A 23 1.66 -31.91 -5.58
CA ALA A 23 2.03 -31.50 -4.23
C ALA A 23 2.84 -32.58 -3.48
N GLN A 24 2.55 -33.86 -3.74
CA GLN A 24 3.33 -34.98 -3.18
C GLN A 24 4.71 -35.09 -3.83
N GLU A 25 4.80 -35.01 -5.15
CA GLU A 25 6.07 -35.06 -5.89
C GLU A 25 7.00 -33.89 -5.55
N ASN A 26 6.43 -32.70 -5.30
CA ASN A 26 7.17 -31.47 -5.04
C ASN A 26 7.10 -31.04 -3.58
N ALA A 27 6.84 -31.96 -2.65
CA ALA A 27 6.62 -31.66 -1.23
C ALA A 27 7.77 -30.86 -0.61
N THR A 28 9.03 -31.20 -0.93
CA THR A 28 10.21 -30.50 -0.41
C THR A 28 10.30 -29.06 -0.92
N LEU A 29 10.03 -28.84 -2.21
CA LEU A 29 10.06 -27.50 -2.81
C LEU A 29 8.94 -26.61 -2.25
N LEU A 30 7.73 -27.16 -2.10
CA LEU A 30 6.61 -26.44 -1.49
C LEU A 30 6.86 -26.12 -0.02
N THR A 31 7.58 -26.97 0.69
CA THR A 31 7.98 -26.70 2.09
C THR A 31 8.99 -25.55 2.15
N LEU A 32 10.03 -25.58 1.32
CA LEU A 32 11.02 -24.50 1.22
C LEU A 32 10.37 -23.17 0.80
N LEU A 33 9.45 -23.21 -0.16
CA LEU A 33 8.70 -22.04 -0.61
C LEU A 33 7.87 -21.44 0.53
N HIS A 34 7.21 -22.29 1.31
CA HIS A 34 6.43 -21.85 2.48
C HIS A 34 7.32 -21.22 3.56
N GLU A 35 8.47 -21.82 3.86
CA GLU A 35 9.43 -21.26 4.82
C GLU A 35 10.02 -19.94 4.34
N ALA A 36 10.35 -19.81 3.06
CA ALA A 36 10.83 -18.58 2.46
C ALA A 36 9.76 -17.48 2.52
N TRP A 37 8.51 -17.83 2.24
CA TRP A 37 7.37 -16.92 2.35
C TRP A 37 7.14 -16.45 3.79
N GLN A 38 7.22 -17.35 4.77
CA GLN A 38 7.12 -16.98 6.18
C GLN A 38 8.24 -16.04 6.62
N ARG A 39 9.48 -16.26 6.14
CA ARG A 39 10.61 -15.35 6.42
C ARG A 39 10.41 -13.99 5.76
N PHE A 40 9.90 -13.96 4.53
CA PHE A 40 9.55 -12.73 3.84
C PHE A 40 8.48 -11.97 4.61
N ASP A 41 7.38 -12.63 4.99
CA ASP A 41 6.30 -12.05 5.79
C ASP A 41 6.83 -11.51 7.12
N ALA A 42 7.69 -12.24 7.83
CA ALA A 42 8.30 -11.77 9.07
C ALA A 42 9.26 -10.57 8.89
N GLN A 43 9.89 -10.42 7.72
CA GLN A 43 10.82 -9.33 7.41
C GLN A 43 10.13 -8.08 6.87
N TYR A 44 9.04 -8.25 6.13
CA TYR A 44 8.35 -7.19 5.39
C TYR A 44 6.96 -6.88 5.90
N THR A 45 6.40 -7.68 6.83
CA THR A 45 5.34 -7.17 7.69
C THR A 45 6.00 -6.08 8.52
N PRO A 46 5.70 -4.79 8.28
CA PRO A 46 6.17 -3.77 9.18
C PRO A 46 5.66 -4.22 10.55
N GLN A 47 6.55 -4.40 11.54
CA GLN A 47 6.11 -4.39 12.94
C GLN A 47 5.14 -3.25 12.99
N ALA A 48 3.85 -3.53 13.21
CA ALA A 48 2.80 -2.55 13.08
C ALA A 48 3.25 -1.37 13.91
N THR A 49 3.82 -0.36 13.25
CA THR A 49 4.02 0.94 13.82
C THR A 49 2.57 1.29 13.99
N ALA A 50 2.13 1.18 15.24
CA ALA A 50 0.89 1.72 15.71
C ALA A 50 1.02 3.23 15.52
N LEU A 51 0.99 3.67 14.25
CA LEU A 51 0.31 4.88 13.89
C LEU A 51 -1.01 4.76 14.63
N PRO A 52 -1.32 5.66 15.57
CA PRO A 52 -2.60 5.64 16.21
C PRO A 52 -3.61 5.68 15.08
N GLN A 53 -4.23 4.53 14.80
CA GLN A 53 -5.41 4.46 13.96
C GLN A 53 -6.45 5.21 14.76
N THR A 54 -6.43 6.52 14.62
CA THR A 54 -7.57 7.36 14.90
C THR A 54 -8.58 6.92 13.85
N ASN A 55 -9.32 5.84 14.16
CA ASN A 55 -10.61 5.50 13.57
C ASN A 55 -11.64 6.59 13.96
N LYS A 56 -11.23 7.85 13.93
CA LYS A 56 -12.14 8.96 13.83
C LYS A 56 -12.45 9.02 12.36
N ALA A 57 -13.72 8.75 12.02
CA ALA A 57 -14.22 9.08 10.71
C ALA A 57 -13.76 10.51 10.37
N TYR A 58 -13.23 10.69 9.16
CA TYR A 58 -12.72 11.98 8.70
C TYR A 58 -13.80 13.09 8.80
N ALA A 59 -15.07 12.70 8.70
CA ALA A 59 -16.24 13.51 8.97
C ALA A 59 -17.34 12.63 9.60
N PRO A 60 -17.42 12.51 10.95
CA PRO A 60 -18.41 11.68 11.63
C PRO A 60 -19.85 12.16 11.44
N GLU A 61 -20.03 13.41 11.04
CA GLU A 61 -21.31 14.03 10.71
C GLU A 61 -21.87 13.64 9.34
N VAL A 62 -21.07 13.05 8.45
CA VAL A 62 -21.51 12.63 7.11
C VAL A 62 -21.98 11.17 7.16
N GLN A 63 -23.29 10.96 7.05
CA GLN A 63 -23.91 9.63 7.15
C GLN A 63 -24.08 8.95 5.77
N SER A 64 -24.07 9.73 4.68
CA SER A 64 -24.12 9.23 3.30
C SER A 64 -23.33 10.10 2.33
N ILE A 65 -22.85 9.51 1.22
CA ILE A 65 -22.20 10.21 0.12
C ILE A 65 -23.14 11.25 -0.51
N ASP A 66 -24.45 10.99 -0.50
CA ASP A 66 -25.47 11.89 -1.04
C ASP A 66 -25.62 13.20 -0.24
N GLU A 67 -25.06 13.27 0.97
CA GLU A 67 -25.05 14.47 1.81
C GLU A 67 -23.86 15.40 1.50
N LEU A 68 -22.93 14.98 0.63
CA LEU A 68 -21.79 15.78 0.23
C LEU A 68 -22.21 16.88 -0.73
N SER A 69 -22.15 18.13 -0.26
CA SER A 69 -22.32 19.31 -1.11
C SER A 69 -20.97 19.98 -1.37
N HIS A 70 -20.72 20.38 -2.62
CA HIS A 70 -19.57 21.23 -2.96
C HIS A 70 -19.92 22.70 -2.72
N SER A 71 -19.27 23.32 -1.73
CA SER A 71 -19.30 24.77 -1.57
C SER A 71 -18.11 25.39 -2.32
N PRO A 72 -18.31 26.52 -3.04
CA PRO A 72 -17.17 27.25 -3.59
C PRO A 72 -16.30 27.76 -2.44
N ILE A 73 -14.98 27.62 -2.58
CA ILE A 73 -14.03 28.16 -1.62
C ILE A 73 -14.09 29.69 -1.70
N SER A 74 -14.35 30.35 -0.57
CA SER A 74 -14.33 31.80 -0.46
C SER A 74 -12.91 32.36 -0.56
N HIS A 75 -12.80 33.65 -0.85
CA HIS A 75 -11.50 34.30 -0.93
C HIS A 75 -10.76 34.28 0.42
N GLU A 76 -11.51 34.45 1.50
CA GLU A 76 -11.02 34.41 2.87
C GLU A 76 -10.47 33.02 3.25
N GLU A 77 -11.20 31.94 2.92
CA GLU A 77 -10.75 30.56 3.15
C GLU A 77 -9.48 30.23 2.37
N MET A 78 -9.37 30.75 1.14
CA MET A 78 -8.18 30.56 0.30
C MET A 78 -6.95 31.24 0.91
N ILE A 79 -7.10 32.45 1.44
CA ILE A 79 -6.02 33.18 2.13
C ILE A 79 -5.59 32.44 3.39
N GLU A 80 -6.54 31.96 4.20
CA GLU A 80 -6.25 31.21 5.42
C GLU A 80 -5.50 29.90 5.12
N PHE A 81 -5.94 29.19 4.07
CA PHE A 81 -5.27 27.99 3.57
C PHE A 81 -3.82 28.28 3.15
N LEU A 82 -3.59 29.32 2.35
CA LEU A 82 -2.25 29.69 1.88
C LEU A 82 -1.32 30.07 3.04
N ASN A 83 -1.80 30.85 4.01
CA ASN A 83 -1.03 31.23 5.19
C ASN A 83 -0.62 30.01 6.04
N ARG A 84 -1.51 29.04 6.19
CA ARG A 84 -1.22 27.80 6.92
C ARG A 84 -0.22 26.93 6.16
N PHE A 85 -0.40 26.80 4.85
CA PHE A 85 0.48 26.01 4.00
C PHE A 85 1.89 26.60 3.92
N GLU A 86 2.02 27.93 3.78
CA GLU A 86 3.31 28.62 3.74
C GLU A 86 4.07 28.48 5.07
N LYS A 87 3.37 28.51 6.20
CA LYS A 87 3.95 28.29 7.53
C LYS A 87 4.48 26.86 7.72
N GLU A 88 3.82 25.86 7.13
CA GLU A 88 4.22 24.44 7.20
C GLU A 88 5.19 24.03 6.09
N ARG A 89 5.38 24.88 5.06
CA ARG A 89 6.23 24.64 3.90
C ARG A 89 7.68 24.36 4.27
N GLU A 90 8.24 25.07 5.25
CA GLU A 90 9.62 24.84 5.70
C GLU A 90 9.82 23.46 6.36
N HIS A 91 8.76 22.84 6.88
CA HIS A 91 8.82 21.57 7.59
C HIS A 91 8.46 20.36 6.71
N ASN A 92 7.59 20.52 5.72
CA ASN A 92 7.03 19.41 4.95
C ASN A 92 7.59 19.25 3.52
N ASP A 93 8.20 20.27 2.91
CA ASP A 93 8.78 20.17 1.55
C ASP A 93 10.17 19.51 1.50
N GLN A 94 10.72 19.09 2.64
CA GLN A 94 11.99 18.35 2.69
C GLN A 94 11.78 16.94 3.26
N PRO A 95 11.17 16.02 2.49
CA PRO A 95 10.97 14.64 2.95
C PRO A 95 12.26 13.93 3.35
N PHE A 96 13.42 14.41 2.89
CA PHE A 96 14.74 13.83 3.16
C PHE A 96 15.71 14.79 3.89
N GLY A 97 15.25 15.97 4.32
CA GLY A 97 16.08 17.01 4.94
C GLY A 97 17.15 17.61 4.02
N LYS A 98 17.92 18.60 4.51
CA LYS A 98 18.97 19.33 3.76
C LYS A 98 20.19 18.49 3.33
N HIS A 99 20.21 17.19 3.63
CA HIS A 99 21.39 16.33 3.49
C HIS A 99 21.32 15.38 2.30
N VAL A 100 20.22 15.37 1.54
CA VAL A 100 20.06 14.51 0.36
C VAL A 100 20.18 15.34 -0.91
N HIS A 101 21.24 15.09 -1.67
CA HIS A 101 21.40 15.60 -3.02
C HIS A 101 20.65 14.67 -3.98
N ILE A 102 19.48 15.08 -4.44
CA ILE A 102 18.78 14.41 -5.54
C ILE A 102 19.54 14.78 -6.82
N GLN A 103 20.10 13.79 -7.50
CA GLN A 103 20.59 13.98 -8.87
C GLN A 103 19.38 13.85 -9.78
N ASP A 104 18.96 14.96 -10.39
CA ASP A 104 17.95 14.95 -11.45
C ASP A 104 18.41 14.00 -12.55
N HIS A 105 17.79 12.83 -12.62
CA HIS A 105 17.95 11.95 -13.76
C HIS A 105 17.00 12.47 -14.84
N ASN A 106 17.57 12.85 -15.97
CA ASN A 106 16.83 13.33 -17.14
C ASN A 106 16.12 12.11 -17.76
N TRP A 107 14.90 11.82 -17.32
CA TRP A 107 14.08 10.76 -17.92
C TRP A 107 13.47 11.33 -19.21
N GLU A 108 14.08 11.02 -20.35
CA GLU A 108 13.45 11.27 -21.66
C GLU A 108 12.33 10.24 -21.86
N ILE A 109 11.11 10.74 -22.05
CA ILE A 109 9.96 9.93 -22.47
C ILE A 109 10.17 9.64 -23.95
N ILE A 110 10.29 8.37 -24.31
CA ILE A 110 10.28 7.93 -25.71
C ILE A 110 8.81 7.77 -26.10
N ASP A 111 8.31 8.67 -26.95
CA ASP A 111 7.02 8.51 -27.64
C ASP A 111 7.22 7.61 -28.88
N ASP A 112 6.39 6.57 -29.01
CA ASP A 112 6.19 5.78 -30.24
C ASP A 112 5.11 6.41 -31.14
#